data_AF-A0A177NXA9-F1
#
_entry.id   AF-A0A177NXA9-F1
#
_cell.length_a   1.000
_cell.length_b   1.000
_cell.length_c   1.000
_cell.angle_alpha   90.00
_cell.angle_beta   90.00
_cell.angle_gamma   90.00
#
_symmetry.space_group_name_H-M   'P 1'
#
loop_
_entity.id
_entity.type
_entity.pdbx_description
1 polymer ?
#
loop_
_entity_poly.entity_id
_entity_poly.type
_entity_poly.pdbx_seq_one_letter_code
_entity_poly.pdbx_strand_id
1 'polypeptide(L)'
;MNKKIITIALALALPFAVFAFPGGQDGDHIQGHKGDRVERLTKELNLTPEQTSQLTQVFQEEQAKREAIRKETDQRLQTVLTPEQMTKFEELKKQRHEKWQKRHQEKKDKSAK
;
A
#
# COMPACT_ATOMS: atom_id res chain seq x y z
N MET A 1 -28.04 6.93 20.24
CA MET A 1 -28.39 5.50 20.33
C MET A 1 -28.74 5.01 18.94
N ASN A 2 -28.02 4.00 18.44
CA ASN A 2 -28.35 3.05 17.36
C ASN A 2 -27.15 2.10 17.19
N LYS A 3 -26.96 1.19 18.15
CA LYS A 3 -25.88 0.19 18.14
C LYS A 3 -26.39 -1.06 17.43
N LYS A 4 -26.19 -1.16 16.12
CA LYS A 4 -26.38 -2.44 15.41
C LYS A 4 -25.06 -3.21 15.51
N ILE A 5 -25.07 -4.18 16.40
CA ILE A 5 -24.02 -5.16 16.62
C ILE A 5 -23.88 -5.96 15.31
N ILE A 6 -22.77 -5.77 14.60
CA ILE A 6 -22.35 -6.69 13.54
C ILE A 6 -21.46 -7.72 14.22
N THR A 7 -22.09 -8.80 14.67
CA THR A 7 -21.44 -10.03 15.12
C THR A 7 -20.80 -10.70 13.89
N ILE A 8 -19.52 -10.43 13.65
CA ILE A 8 -18.69 -11.34 12.85
C ILE A 8 -18.20 -12.40 13.84
N ALA A 9 -18.91 -13.52 13.86
CA ALA A 9 -18.47 -14.72 14.58
C ALA A 9 -17.17 -15.23 13.92
N LEU A 10 -16.03 -14.77 14.42
CA LEU A 10 -14.73 -15.34 14.08
C LEU A 10 -14.57 -16.62 14.88
N ALA A 11 -14.96 -17.74 14.28
CA ALA A 11 -14.73 -19.06 14.83
C ALA A 11 -13.21 -19.31 14.97
N LEU A 12 -12.80 -19.57 16.20
CA LEU A 12 -11.47 -19.98 16.62
C LEU A 12 -10.98 -21.23 15.89
N ALA A 13 -9.77 -21.17 15.33
CA ALA A 13 -8.83 -22.29 15.31
C ALA A 13 -7.39 -21.75 15.17
N LEU A 14 -6.71 -21.59 16.30
CA LEU A 14 -5.25 -21.39 16.36
C LEU A 14 -4.55 -22.74 16.13
N PRO A 15 -3.46 -22.73 15.36
CA PRO A 15 -2.20 -23.22 15.92
C PRO A 15 -1.18 -22.08 15.94
N PHE A 16 -0.67 -21.80 17.15
CA PHE A 16 0.46 -20.91 17.37
C PHE A 16 1.70 -21.47 16.67
N ALA A 17 2.11 -20.85 15.56
CA ALA A 17 3.49 -20.92 15.08
C ALA A 17 4.18 -19.63 15.52
N VAL A 18 5.05 -19.72 16.54
CA VAL A 18 5.94 -18.62 16.93
C VAL A 18 7.00 -18.48 15.85
N PHE A 19 6.70 -17.70 14.82
CA PHE A 19 7.73 -17.19 13.93
C PHE A 19 8.37 -15.98 14.60
N ALA A 20 9.56 -16.17 15.16
CA ALA A 20 10.47 -15.06 15.41
C ALA A 20 10.90 -14.51 14.04
N PHE A 21 10.24 -13.45 13.56
CA PHE A 21 10.70 -12.69 12.41
C PHE A 21 11.61 -11.55 12.89
N PRO A 22 12.94 -11.63 12.68
CA PRO A 22 13.79 -10.46 12.75
C PRO A 22 13.53 -9.64 11.48
N GLY A 23 12.95 -8.46 11.62
CA GLY A 23 12.54 -7.65 10.47
C GLY A 23 12.44 -6.16 10.75
N GLY A 24 13.24 -5.64 11.68
CA GLY A 24 13.57 -4.23 11.70
C GLY A 24 14.74 -4.00 10.75
N GLN A 25 14.47 -3.49 9.54
CA GLN A 25 15.49 -2.84 8.75
C GLN A 25 14.88 -1.78 7.83
N ASP A 26 15.46 -0.60 7.93
CA ASP A 26 15.02 0.66 7.40
C ASP A 26 14.87 0.68 5.87
N GLY A 27 13.77 1.28 5.41
CA GLY A 27 13.46 1.51 4.01
C GLY A 27 12.75 2.84 3.87
N ASP A 28 13.52 3.90 4.09
CA ASP A 28 13.09 5.30 4.05
C ASP A 28 12.43 5.64 2.69
N HIS A 29 11.39 6.47 2.73
CA HIS A 29 10.69 7.13 1.60
C HIS A 29 9.50 6.47 0.84
N ILE A 30 8.97 5.29 1.20
CA ILE A 30 7.66 4.79 0.66
C ILE A 30 6.60 4.58 1.76
N GLN A 31 6.88 4.98 3.00
CA GLN A 31 6.08 4.59 4.18
C GLN A 31 4.99 5.60 4.59
N GLY A 32 5.06 6.85 4.11
CA GLY A 32 4.17 7.94 4.54
C GLY A 32 2.68 7.78 4.19
N HIS A 33 2.27 6.79 3.39
CA HIS A 33 0.84 6.53 3.13
C HIS A 33 0.28 5.29 3.83
N LYS A 34 1.15 4.48 4.44
CA LYS A 34 0.78 3.20 5.06
C LYS A 34 0.64 3.32 6.57
N GLY A 35 1.62 3.95 7.22
CA GLY A 35 1.53 4.31 8.64
C GLY A 35 0.26 5.12 8.89
N ASP A 36 0.07 6.18 8.10
CA ASP A 36 -1.12 7.03 8.13
C ASP A 36 -2.43 6.26 7.93
N ARG A 37 -2.43 5.21 7.09
CA ARG A 37 -3.64 4.42 6.83
C ARG A 37 -3.96 3.48 7.99
N VAL A 38 -2.98 2.75 8.49
CA VAL A 38 -3.17 1.85 9.64
C VAL A 38 -3.55 2.67 10.86
N GLU A 39 -2.87 3.79 11.10
CA GLU A 39 -3.17 4.69 12.22
C GLU A 39 -4.60 5.26 12.12
N ARG A 40 -5.01 5.72 10.92
CA ARG A 40 -6.38 6.20 10.72
C ARG A 40 -7.42 5.10 10.99
N LEU A 41 -7.22 3.90 10.45
CA LEU A 41 -8.15 2.79 10.66
C LEU A 41 -8.16 2.34 12.12
N THR A 42 -7.02 2.36 12.79
CA THR A 42 -6.90 2.06 14.22
C THR A 42 -7.76 3.02 15.04
N LYS A 43 -7.67 4.33 14.75
CA LYS A 43 -8.46 5.37 15.44
C LYS A 43 -9.95 5.30 15.08
N GLU A 44 -10.29 5.22 13.79
CA GLU A 44 -11.69 5.25 13.32
C GLU A 44 -12.48 4.01 13.72
N LEU A 45 -11.81 2.84 13.81
CA LEU A 45 -12.45 1.57 14.13
C LEU A 45 -12.18 1.11 15.57
N ASN A 46 -11.40 1.87 16.34
CA ASN A 46 -10.96 1.53 17.70
C ASN A 46 -10.33 0.13 17.76
N LEU A 47 -9.36 -0.13 16.87
CA LEU A 47 -8.72 -1.43 16.79
C LEU A 47 -7.88 -1.71 18.05
N THR A 48 -7.90 -2.97 18.47
CA THR A 48 -7.00 -3.48 19.50
C THR A 48 -5.56 -3.54 18.99
N PRO A 49 -4.55 -3.62 19.88
CA PRO A 49 -3.15 -3.81 19.47
C PRO A 49 -2.96 -5.03 18.57
N GLU A 50 -3.65 -6.14 18.88
CA GLU A 50 -3.60 -7.38 18.12
C GLU A 50 -4.18 -7.20 16.71
N GLN A 51 -5.33 -6.56 16.59
CA GLN A 51 -5.94 -6.25 15.28
C GLN A 51 -5.09 -5.29 14.45
N THR A 52 -4.44 -4.32 15.09
CA THR A 52 -3.55 -3.35 14.43
C THR A 52 -2.32 -4.06 13.87
N SER A 53 -1.75 -5.00 14.62
CA SER A 53 -0.63 -5.83 14.16
C SER A 53 -1.01 -6.68 12.94
N GLN A 54 -2.15 -7.37 13.00
CA GLN A 54 -2.66 -8.16 11.88
C GLN A 54 -2.93 -7.30 10.64
N LEU A 55 -3.54 -6.13 10.81
CA LEU A 55 -3.82 -5.21 9.71
C LEU A 55 -2.53 -4.69 9.06
N THR A 56 -1.50 -4.42 9.86
CA THR A 56 -0.18 -4.02 9.37
C THR A 56 0.42 -5.13 8.51
N GLN A 57 0.37 -6.37 8.98
CA GLN A 57 0.84 -7.54 8.23
C GLN A 57 0.11 -7.67 6.88
N VAL A 58 -1.22 -7.54 6.87
CA VAL A 58 -2.01 -7.58 5.62
C VAL A 58 -1.52 -6.55 4.60
N PHE A 59 -1.27 -5.30 5.02
CA PHE A 59 -0.79 -4.26 4.11
C PHE A 59 0.68 -4.42 3.68
N GLN A 60 1.50 -5.09 4.49
CA GLN A 60 2.87 -5.44 4.11
C GLN A 60 2.88 -6.54 3.05
N GLU A 61 2.12 -7.63 3.26
CA GLU A 61 1.98 -8.70 2.28
C GLU A 61 1.40 -8.19 0.95
N GLU A 62 0.39 -7.31 1.02
CA GLU A 62 -0.19 -6.67 -0.15
C GLU A 62 0.84 -5.83 -0.92
N GLN A 63 1.76 -5.18 -0.21
CA GLN A 63 2.87 -4.45 -0.85
C GLN A 63 3.77 -5.38 -1.64
N ALA A 64 4.21 -6.46 -1.01
CA ALA A 64 5.15 -7.41 -1.60
C ALA A 64 4.53 -8.03 -2.86
N LYS A 65 3.26 -8.44 -2.79
CA LYS A 65 2.51 -8.95 -3.94
C LYS A 65 2.41 -7.91 -5.05
N ARG A 66 2.09 -6.66 -4.72
CA ARG A 66 1.98 -5.58 -5.70
C ARG A 66 3.32 -5.28 -6.38
N GLU A 67 4.43 -5.32 -5.65
CA GLU A 67 5.76 -5.13 -6.22
C GLU A 67 6.13 -6.29 -7.17
N ALA A 68 5.85 -7.52 -6.77
CA ALA A 68 6.06 -8.69 -7.62
C ALA A 68 5.25 -8.58 -8.93
N ILE A 69 3.96 -8.23 -8.85
CA ILE A 69 3.09 -8.01 -10.02
C ILE A 69 3.65 -6.91 -10.92
N ARG A 70 4.17 -5.81 -10.36
CA ARG A 70 4.78 -4.73 -11.15
C ARG A 70 6.00 -5.22 -11.92
N LYS A 71 6.93 -5.92 -11.26
CA LYS A 71 8.13 -6.47 -11.91
C LYS A 71 7.77 -7.46 -13.01
N GLU A 72 6.82 -8.35 -12.74
CA GLU A 72 6.32 -9.31 -13.72
C GLU A 72 5.66 -8.61 -14.91
N THR A 73 4.86 -7.57 -14.66
CA THR A 73 4.22 -6.77 -15.72
C THR A 73 5.27 -6.10 -16.59
N ASP A 74 6.29 -5.48 -15.99
CA ASP A 74 7.37 -4.81 -16.73
C ASP A 74 8.13 -5.82 -17.62
N GLN A 75 8.39 -7.04 -17.12
CA GLN A 75 8.99 -8.11 -17.91
C GLN A 75 8.09 -8.55 -19.08
N ARG A 76 6.80 -8.75 -18.84
CA ARG A 76 5.83 -9.12 -19.89
C ARG A 76 5.66 -8.02 -20.93
N LEU A 77 5.81 -6.75 -20.57
CA LEU A 77 5.76 -5.65 -21.53
C LEU A 77 6.97 -5.68 -22.46
N GLN A 78 8.17 -6.02 -21.96
CA GLN A 78 9.38 -6.14 -22.78
C GLN A 78 9.29 -7.28 -23.81
N THR A 79 8.46 -8.31 -23.57
CA THR A 79 8.26 -9.40 -24.54
C THR A 79 7.22 -9.08 -25.62
N VAL A 80 6.30 -8.15 -25.35
CA VAL A 80 5.21 -7.78 -26.27
C VAL A 80 5.53 -6.52 -27.07
N LEU A 81 6.27 -5.58 -26.49
CA LEU A 81 6.60 -4.30 -27.12
C LEU A 81 7.95 -4.34 -27.83
N THR A 82 8.06 -3.60 -28.93
CA THR A 82 9.37 -3.33 -29.54
C THR A 82 10.18 -2.36 -28.66
N PRO A 83 11.52 -2.30 -28.82
CA PRO A 83 12.35 -1.36 -28.05
C PRO A 83 11.91 0.10 -28.18
N GLU A 84 11.50 0.51 -29.38
CA GLU A 84 10.99 1.87 -29.64
C GLU A 84 9.65 2.12 -28.93
N GLN A 85 8.74 1.15 -28.95
CA GLN A 85 7.46 1.23 -28.25
C GLN A 85 7.65 1.27 -26.73
N MET A 86 8.58 0.49 -26.19
CA MET A 86 8.92 0.49 -24.76
C MET A 86 9.49 1.84 -24.33
N THR A 87 10.34 2.45 -25.16
CA THR A 87 10.89 3.79 -24.90
C THR A 87 9.78 4.84 -24.83
N LYS A 88 8.85 4.82 -25.80
CA LYS A 88 7.67 5.69 -25.80
C LYS A 88 6.75 5.44 -24.59
N PHE A 89 6.60 4.18 -24.17
CA PHE A 89 5.81 3.82 -23.00
C PHE A 89 6.39 4.41 -21.71
N GLU A 90 7.70 4.28 -21.50
CA GLU A 90 8.38 4.86 -20.34
C GLU A 90 8.32 6.40 -20.33
N GLU A 91 8.42 7.04 -21.50
CA GLU A 91 8.22 8.49 -21.61
C GLU A 91 6.79 8.90 -21.19
N LEU A 92 5.77 8.20 -21.70
CA LEU A 92 4.37 8.47 -21.33
C LEU A 92 4.12 8.27 -19.83
N LYS A 93 4.76 7.27 -19.22
CA LYS A 93 4.71 7.00 -17.77
C LYS A 93 5.33 8.16 -16.99
N LYS A 94 6.50 8.66 -17.42
CA LYS A 94 7.16 9.82 -16.82
C LYS A 94 6.31 11.09 -16.93
N GLN A 95 5.79 11.40 -18.12
CA GLN A 95 4.92 12.56 -18.33
C GLN A 95 3.66 12.51 -17.46
N ARG A 96 3.06 11.33 -17.28
CA ARG A 96 1.91 11.13 -16.39
C ARG A 96 2.30 11.41 -14.94
N HIS A 97 3.47 10.94 -14.51
CA HIS A 97 3.97 11.17 -13.15
C HIS A 97 4.20 12.66 -12.88
N GLU A 98 4.86 13.38 -13.79
CA GLU A 98 5.09 14.83 -13.70
C GLU A 98 3.78 15.62 -13.63
N LYS A 99 2.82 15.30 -14.50
CA LYS A 99 1.47 15.92 -14.46
C LYS A 99 0.77 15.67 -13.12
N TRP A 100 0.90 14.48 -12.56
CA TRP A 100 0.34 14.15 -11.26
C TRP A 100 1.02 14.94 -10.13
N GLN A 101 2.36 15.03 -10.13
CA GLN A 101 3.12 15.82 -9.16
C GLN A 101 2.73 17.30 -9.20
N LYS A 102 2.66 17.89 -10.42
CA LYS A 102 2.24 19.28 -10.61
C LYS A 102 0.85 19.55 -10.02
N ARG A 103 -0.13 18.69 -10.31
CA ARG A 103 -1.48 18.79 -9.75
C ARG A 103 -1.49 18.68 -8.22
N HIS A 104 -0.64 17.84 -7.65
CA HIS A 104 -0.52 17.73 -6.20
C HIS A 104 0.07 19.00 -5.59
N GLN A 105 1.08 19.59 -6.22
CA GLN A 105 1.69 20.85 -5.78
C GLN A 105 0.67 22.01 -5.86
N GLU A 106 -0.02 22.17 -6.98
CA GLU A 106 -1.07 23.20 -7.14
C GLU A 106 -2.17 23.09 -6.08
N LYS A 107 -2.57 21.88 -5.68
CA LYS A 107 -3.53 21.66 -4.61
C LYS A 107 -2.99 22.09 -3.25
N LYS A 108 -1.72 21.76 -2.95
CA LYS A 108 -1.07 22.17 -1.70
C LYS A 108 -0.99 23.69 -1.60
N ASP A 109 -0.56 24.35 -2.67
CA ASP A 109 -0.43 25.80 -2.73
C ASP A 109 -1.78 26.51 -2.54
N LYS A 110 -2.86 25.96 -3.12
CA LYS A 110 -4.23 26.46 -2.90
C LYS A 110 -4.75 26.25 -1.49
N SER A 111 -4.38 25.16 -0.82
CA SER A 111 -4.80 24.89 0.57
C SER A 111 -4.03 25.69 1.61
N ALA A 112 -2.89 26.29 1.24
CA ALA A 112 -2.04 27.08 2.12
C ALA A 112 -2.38 28.59 2.10
N LYS A 113 -3.39 29.00 1.32
CA LYS A 113 -3.84 30.38 1.15
C LYS A 113 -5.27 30.53 1.65
#